data_AF-A0A915IT48-F1
#
_entry.id   AF-A0A915IT48-F1
#
_cell.length_a   1.000
_cell.length_b   1.000
_cell.length_c   1.000
_cell.angle_alpha   90.00
_cell.angle_beta   90.00
_cell.angle_gamma   90.00
#
_symmetry.space_group_name_H-M   'P 1'
#
loop_
_entity.id
_entity.type
_entity.pdbx_description
1 polymer ?
#
loop_
_entity_poly.entity_id
_entity_poly.type
_entity_poly.pdbx_seq_one_letter_code
_entity_poly.pdbx_strand_id
1 'polypeptide(L)'
;EFKRCIEALRGNEDKIRIVLNKADTVDHQQLMRVYGALMWSLGKVFKTPEVARVYIGSFWDHPLHFDINRRLFEDEQRDLFQDLQSLPRNAAIRKLNDLIKRARLAKVHAYLISYLRDEMPAMMGKEKRKKELIANLDKVFAKMQTDHHISPGDFPDVRKMQEMLQQHDFTKFNTIKQKYVDLVDGMLASDIAKMMCQIPREEEIQRKTHTETVRGGAFDGVDESPFGAGRGEGVDAGSEGPEWVVSKDRCKYDEIFETLHPLDGKITGAAAKSHMVKSKLPNTTLGKIWKLSDIDKDGQLDGDEFALAMYLISLKLDGHEMPNELPPHLIPPSKKGFV
;
A
#
# COMPACT_ATOMS: atom_id res chain seq x y z
N GLU A 1 15.30 0.17 -21.06
CA GLU A 1 14.19 -0.77 -21.37
C GLU A 1 12.95 -0.51 -20.53
N PHE A 2 13.07 -0.42 -19.19
CA PHE A 2 11.94 -0.20 -18.27
C PHE A 2 11.05 1.02 -18.59
N LYS A 3 11.63 2.14 -19.05
CA LYS A 3 10.90 3.33 -19.50
C LYS A 3 9.85 3.02 -20.58
N ARG A 4 10.19 2.19 -21.57
CA ARG A 4 9.25 1.82 -22.66
C ARG A 4 8.07 0.99 -22.13
N CYS A 5 8.31 0.13 -21.13
CA CYS A 5 7.25 -0.65 -20.49
C CYS A 5 6.28 0.26 -19.74
N ILE A 6 6.77 1.24 -18.98
CA ILE A 6 5.91 2.21 -18.29
C ILE A 6 5.14 3.07 -19.30
N GLU A 7 5.80 3.51 -20.39
CA GLU A 7 5.13 4.27 -21.46
C GLU A 7 4.01 3.46 -22.14
N ALA A 8 4.13 2.12 -22.23
CA ALA A 8 3.09 1.25 -22.75
C ALA A 8 1.87 1.12 -21.82
N LEU A 9 2.01 1.44 -20.53
CA LEU A 9 0.93 1.44 -19.54
C LEU A 9 0.17 2.77 -19.46
N ARG A 10 0.47 3.73 -20.34
CA ARG A 10 -0.19 5.05 -20.37
C ARG A 10 -1.72 4.92 -20.45
N GLY A 11 -2.43 5.71 -19.66
CA GLY A 11 -3.91 5.68 -19.53
C GLY A 11 -4.44 4.67 -18.51
N ASN A 12 -3.55 3.89 -17.88
CA ASN A 12 -3.84 2.94 -16.80
C ASN A 12 -2.98 3.21 -15.56
N GLU A 13 -2.53 4.46 -15.39
CA GLU A 13 -1.67 4.87 -14.27
C GLU A 13 -2.32 4.57 -12.91
N ASP A 14 -3.64 4.66 -12.83
CA ASP A 14 -4.47 4.34 -11.66
C ASP A 14 -4.36 2.86 -11.21
N LYS A 15 -3.94 1.98 -12.12
CA LYS A 15 -3.80 0.53 -11.88
C LYS A 15 -2.38 0.14 -11.48
N ILE A 16 -1.43 1.08 -11.49
CA ILE A 16 -0.03 0.80 -11.18
C ILE A 16 0.17 0.91 -9.66
N ARG A 17 0.88 -0.06 -9.09
CA ARG A 17 1.39 -0.05 -7.72
C ARG A 17 2.90 -0.21 -7.80
N ILE A 18 3.64 0.71 -7.19
CA ILE A 18 5.10 0.72 -7.25
C ILE A 18 5.60 0.24 -5.91
N VAL A 19 6.47 -0.78 -5.90
CA VAL A 19 7.03 -1.34 -4.67
C VAL A 19 8.54 -1.14 -4.68
N LEU A 20 9.07 -0.42 -3.70
CA LEU A 20 10.49 -0.32 -3.43
C LEU A 20 10.87 -1.45 -2.45
N ASN A 21 11.19 -2.61 -3.01
CA ASN A 21 11.49 -3.81 -2.24
C ASN A 21 12.94 -3.82 -1.69
N LYS A 22 13.20 -4.66 -0.69
CA LYS A 22 14.51 -4.86 -0.02
C LYS A 22 15.02 -3.58 0.66
N ALA A 23 14.10 -2.75 1.15
CA ALA A 23 14.43 -1.49 1.80
C ALA A 23 15.22 -1.68 3.12
N ASP A 24 15.13 -2.86 3.74
CA ASP A 24 15.88 -3.25 4.94
C ASP A 24 17.39 -3.48 4.69
N THR A 25 17.82 -3.62 3.43
CA THR A 25 19.22 -3.93 3.09
C THR A 25 20.13 -2.71 3.07
N VAL A 26 19.57 -1.51 3.26
CA VAL A 26 20.29 -0.23 3.22
C VAL A 26 19.96 0.59 4.46
N ASP A 27 20.86 1.49 4.86
CA ASP A 27 20.61 2.41 5.97
C ASP A 27 19.54 3.46 5.62
N HIS A 28 19.07 4.18 6.64
CA HIS A 28 18.02 5.20 6.47
C HIS A 28 18.40 6.32 5.47
N GLN A 29 19.65 6.81 5.49
CA GLN A 29 20.05 7.89 4.58
C GLN A 29 20.12 7.41 3.13
N GLN A 30 20.66 6.21 2.92
CA GLN A 30 20.72 5.58 1.62
C GLN A 30 19.32 5.26 1.09
N LEU A 31 18.41 4.78 1.95
CA LEU A 31 17.01 4.54 1.59
C LEU A 31 16.35 5.83 1.08
N MET A 32 16.50 6.95 1.78
CA MET A 32 15.94 8.24 1.36
C MET A 32 16.54 8.73 0.03
N ARG A 33 17.84 8.49 -0.21
CA ARG A 33 18.49 8.81 -1.49
C ARG A 33 17.94 7.96 -2.64
N VAL A 34 17.78 6.66 -2.43
CA VAL A 34 17.23 5.73 -3.44
C VAL A 34 15.77 6.09 -3.73
N TYR A 35 14.97 6.34 -2.70
CA TYR A 35 13.58 6.77 -2.83
C TYR A 35 13.46 8.07 -3.63
N GLY A 36 14.25 9.09 -3.28
CA GLY A 36 14.27 10.36 -4.01
C GLY A 36 14.66 10.19 -5.49
N ALA A 37 15.68 9.38 -5.77
CA ALA A 37 16.11 9.09 -7.14
C ALA A 37 15.03 8.34 -7.95
N LEU A 38 14.30 7.42 -7.32
CA LEU A 38 13.17 6.71 -7.91
C LEU A 38 12.05 7.69 -8.26
N MET A 39 11.59 8.50 -7.30
CA MET A 39 10.51 9.47 -7.51
C MET A 39 10.85 10.50 -8.60
N TRP A 40 12.10 10.99 -8.61
CA TRP A 40 12.59 11.87 -9.66
C TRP A 40 12.54 11.22 -11.04
N SER A 41 12.92 9.95 -11.12
CA SER A 41 12.89 9.20 -12.38
C SER A 41 11.46 8.94 -12.84
N LEU A 42 10.57 8.56 -11.92
CA LEU A 42 9.15 8.33 -12.21
C LEU A 42 8.46 9.62 -12.68
N GLY A 43 8.74 10.77 -12.07
CA GLY A 43 8.18 12.07 -12.48
C GLY A 43 8.61 12.50 -13.89
N LYS A 44 9.70 11.96 -14.43
CA LYS A 44 10.10 12.18 -15.84
C LYS A 44 9.40 11.24 -16.83
N VAL A 45 8.87 10.12 -16.33
CA VAL A 45 8.28 9.05 -17.17
C VAL A 45 6.77 9.15 -17.17
N PHE A 46 6.15 9.30 -15.99
CA PHE A 46 4.72 9.58 -15.89
C PHE A 46 4.44 11.02 -16.34
N LYS A 47 3.48 11.16 -17.25
CA LYS A 47 3.06 12.46 -17.78
C LYS A 47 1.77 12.95 -17.11
N THR A 48 1.56 12.55 -15.86
CA THR A 48 0.41 12.92 -15.05
C THR A 48 0.87 13.88 -13.95
N PRO A 49 0.05 14.88 -13.57
CA PRO A 49 0.35 15.74 -12.43
C PRO A 49 0.24 15.00 -11.09
N GLU A 50 -0.41 13.84 -11.07
CA GLU A 50 -0.59 12.99 -9.89
C GLU A 50 0.69 12.23 -9.54
N VAL A 51 1.05 12.26 -8.26
CA VAL A 51 2.21 11.57 -7.72
C VAL A 51 1.87 10.09 -7.51
N ALA A 52 2.67 9.20 -8.11
CA ALA A 52 2.49 7.76 -7.93
C ALA A 52 2.80 7.34 -6.48
N ARG A 53 1.93 6.51 -5.88
CA ARG A 53 2.18 5.88 -4.57
C ARG A 53 3.25 4.80 -4.71
N VAL A 54 4.25 4.85 -3.84
CA VAL A 54 5.30 3.85 -3.71
C VAL A 54 5.18 3.20 -2.35
N TYR A 55 5.16 1.86 -2.30
CA TYR A 55 5.17 1.07 -1.09
C TYR A 55 6.60 0.67 -0.75
N ILE A 56 7.09 1.07 0.43
CA ILE A 56 8.49 0.84 0.83
C ILE A 56 8.54 -0.29 1.84
N GLY A 57 9.33 -1.32 1.58
CA GLY A 57 9.49 -2.41 2.54
C GLY A 57 10.33 -3.56 2.02
N SER A 58 10.32 -4.65 2.76
CA SER A 58 10.98 -5.91 2.40
C SER A 58 9.96 -7.03 2.48
N PHE A 59 9.41 -7.40 1.32
CA PHE A 59 8.28 -8.32 1.20
C PHE A 59 8.79 -9.75 1.10
N TRP A 60 9.23 -10.31 2.23
CA TRP A 60 9.79 -11.65 2.36
C TRP A 60 9.60 -12.18 3.79
N ASP A 61 9.95 -13.45 4.04
CA ASP A 61 9.76 -14.10 5.35
C ASP A 61 11.04 -14.15 6.20
N HIS A 62 12.00 -13.25 5.94
CA HIS A 62 13.30 -13.21 6.63
C HIS A 62 13.42 -12.01 7.58
N PRO A 63 14.24 -12.11 8.64
CA PRO A 63 14.53 -11.00 9.53
C PRO A 63 15.12 -9.78 8.78
N LEU A 64 14.79 -8.58 9.26
CA LEU A 64 15.33 -7.33 8.69
C LEU A 64 16.82 -7.21 8.99
N HIS A 65 17.61 -6.80 7.99
CA HIS A 65 19.02 -6.45 8.23
C HIS A 65 19.16 -5.15 9.02
N PHE A 66 18.49 -4.08 8.57
CA PHE A 66 18.34 -2.83 9.30
C PHE A 66 16.89 -2.63 9.73
N ASP A 67 16.64 -2.61 11.04
CA ASP A 67 15.31 -2.53 11.65
C ASP A 67 14.91 -1.11 12.09
N ILE A 68 15.77 -0.10 11.91
CA ILE A 68 15.49 1.31 12.24
C ILE A 68 14.17 1.82 11.63
N ASN A 69 13.81 1.33 10.43
CA ASN A 69 12.59 1.73 9.73
C ASN A 69 11.51 0.63 9.76
N ARG A 70 11.59 -0.34 10.69
CA ARG A 70 10.65 -1.48 10.79
C ARG A 70 9.19 -1.03 10.74
N ARG A 71 8.81 -0.09 11.59
CA ARG A 71 7.44 0.45 11.65
C ARG A 71 6.97 1.03 10.31
N LEU A 72 7.85 1.74 9.59
CA LEU A 72 7.53 2.25 8.26
C LEU A 72 7.24 1.08 7.29
N PHE A 73 8.08 0.04 7.29
CA PHE A 73 7.90 -1.11 6.42
C PHE A 73 6.59 -1.87 6.73
N GLU A 74 6.26 -2.05 8.01
CA GLU A 74 5.02 -2.68 8.46
C GLU A 74 3.78 -1.87 8.04
N ASP A 75 3.81 -0.55 8.25
CA ASP A 75 2.72 0.34 7.87
C ASP A 75 2.50 0.32 6.34
N GLU A 76 3.58 0.38 5.56
CA GLU A 76 3.54 0.33 4.09
C GLU A 76 3.09 -1.04 3.55
N GLN A 77 3.49 -2.13 4.19
CA GLN A 77 3.04 -3.48 3.84
C GLN A 77 1.54 -3.64 4.11
N ARG A 78 1.07 -3.15 5.25
CA ARG A 78 -0.36 -3.16 5.61
C ARG A 78 -1.18 -2.34 4.61
N ASP A 79 -0.70 -1.15 4.26
CA ASP A 79 -1.34 -0.30 3.23
C ASP A 79 -1.43 -1.01 1.88
N LEU A 80 -0.35 -1.69 1.44
CA LEU A 80 -0.34 -2.45 0.20
C LEU A 80 -1.36 -3.59 0.24
N PHE A 81 -1.40 -4.35 1.34
CA PHE A 81 -2.30 -5.49 1.47
C PHE A 81 -3.76 -5.06 1.52
N GLN A 82 -4.08 -3.96 2.22
CA GLN A 82 -5.43 -3.39 2.22
C GLN A 82 -5.85 -2.94 0.81
N ASP A 83 -4.95 -2.28 0.08
CA ASP A 83 -5.22 -1.87 -1.30
C ASP A 83 -5.44 -3.10 -2.21
N LEU A 84 -4.59 -4.12 -2.14
CA LEU A 84 -4.75 -5.37 -2.90
C LEU A 84 -6.04 -6.11 -2.55
N GLN A 85 -6.39 -6.21 -1.27
CA GLN A 85 -7.64 -6.81 -0.80
C GLN A 85 -8.88 -6.01 -1.23
N SER A 86 -8.74 -4.70 -1.48
CA SER A 86 -9.80 -3.86 -2.01
C SER A 86 -10.01 -4.03 -3.52
N LEU A 87 -9.06 -4.62 -4.24
CA LEU A 87 -9.14 -4.74 -5.71
C LEU A 87 -10.40 -5.48 -6.17
N PRO A 88 -10.81 -6.64 -5.63
CA PRO A 88 -12.06 -7.29 -6.03
C PRO A 88 -13.27 -6.36 -5.84
N ARG A 89 -13.33 -5.64 -4.72
CA ARG A 89 -14.40 -4.68 -4.39
C ARG A 89 -14.48 -3.56 -5.43
N ASN A 90 -13.33 -3.00 -5.79
CA ASN A 90 -13.22 -1.93 -6.79
C ASN A 90 -13.36 -2.43 -8.25
N ALA A 91 -13.56 -3.73 -8.50
CA ALA A 91 -13.60 -4.27 -9.86
C ALA A 91 -14.83 -3.80 -10.64
N ALA A 92 -15.99 -3.68 -10.00
CA ALA A 92 -17.22 -3.20 -10.63
C ALA A 92 -17.06 -1.74 -11.10
N ILE A 93 -16.60 -0.85 -10.20
CA ILE A 93 -16.32 0.56 -10.52
C ILE A 93 -15.30 0.67 -11.65
N ARG A 94 -14.21 -0.12 -11.60
CA ARG A 94 -13.18 -0.11 -12.64
C ARG A 94 -13.72 -0.57 -13.99
N LYS A 95 -14.48 -1.66 -14.03
CA LYS A 95 -15.13 -2.15 -15.26
C LYS A 95 -16.08 -1.11 -15.84
N LEU A 96 -16.82 -0.40 -14.99
CA LEU A 96 -17.72 0.67 -15.40
C LEU A 96 -16.94 1.85 -15.99
N ASN A 97 -15.86 2.29 -15.35
CA ASN A 97 -14.99 3.35 -15.87
C ASN A 97 -14.35 2.98 -17.22
N ASP A 98 -13.87 1.74 -17.36
CA ASP A 98 -13.32 1.24 -18.62
C ASP A 98 -14.40 1.17 -19.72
N LEU A 99 -15.64 0.81 -19.38
CA LEU A 99 -16.78 0.84 -20.29
C LEU A 99 -17.10 2.29 -20.74
N ILE A 100 -17.11 3.26 -19.83
CA ILE A 100 -17.32 4.68 -20.14
C ILE A 100 -16.26 5.17 -21.11
N LYS A 101 -14.97 4.94 -20.80
CA LYS A 101 -13.84 5.31 -21.66
C LYS A 101 -14.00 4.71 -23.06
N ARG A 102 -14.33 3.42 -23.14
CA ARG A 102 -14.52 2.71 -24.41
C ARG A 102 -15.71 3.23 -25.21
N ALA A 103 -16.83 3.53 -24.55
CA ALA A 103 -18.03 4.06 -25.19
C ALA A 103 -17.77 5.43 -25.82
N ARG A 104 -17.07 6.32 -25.11
CA ARG A 104 -16.65 7.62 -25.65
C ARG A 104 -15.73 7.45 -26.86
N LEU A 105 -14.68 6.64 -26.74
CA LEU A 105 -13.77 6.38 -27.85
C LEU A 105 -14.48 5.78 -29.08
N ALA A 106 -15.41 4.85 -28.87
CA ALA A 106 -16.22 4.29 -29.94
C ALA A 106 -17.11 5.35 -30.62
N LYS A 107 -17.71 6.25 -29.84
CA LYS A 107 -18.51 7.37 -30.35
C LYS A 107 -17.66 8.33 -31.19
N VAL A 108 -16.48 8.73 -30.70
CA VAL A 108 -15.51 9.55 -31.45
C VAL A 108 -15.13 8.88 -32.76
N HIS A 109 -14.81 7.59 -32.72
CA HIS A 109 -14.46 6.83 -33.91
C HIS A 109 -15.61 6.76 -34.92
N ALA A 110 -16.85 6.56 -34.45
CA ALA A 110 -18.03 6.54 -35.32
C ALA A 110 -18.25 7.88 -36.04
N TYR A 111 -18.11 9.01 -35.33
CA TYR A 111 -18.19 10.34 -35.94
C TYR A 111 -17.08 10.55 -36.97
N LEU A 112 -15.85 10.13 -36.67
CA LEU A 112 -14.73 10.27 -37.59
C LEU A 112 -14.99 9.51 -38.89
N ILE A 113 -15.38 8.23 -38.79
CA ILE A 113 -15.63 7.39 -39.96
C ILE A 113 -16.80 7.94 -40.80
N SER A 114 -17.85 8.47 -40.17
CA SER A 114 -18.95 9.14 -40.89
C SER A 114 -18.48 10.41 -41.57
N TYR A 115 -17.75 11.28 -40.87
CA TYR A 115 -17.24 12.52 -41.44
C TYR A 115 -16.35 12.24 -42.68
N LEU A 116 -15.43 11.28 -42.56
CA LEU A 116 -14.58 10.87 -43.66
C LEU A 116 -15.39 10.31 -44.83
N ARG A 117 -16.49 9.59 -44.56
CA ARG A 117 -17.41 9.09 -45.60
C ARG A 117 -18.10 10.24 -46.32
N ASP A 118 -18.63 11.20 -45.57
CA ASP A 118 -19.43 12.32 -46.09
C ASP A 118 -18.58 13.29 -46.92
N GLU A 119 -17.29 13.42 -46.61
CA GLU A 119 -16.33 14.24 -47.35
C GLU A 119 -15.77 13.59 -48.63
N MET A 120 -16.12 12.34 -48.94
CA MET A 120 -15.62 11.64 -50.13
C MET A 120 -16.42 12.01 -51.39
N PRO A 121 -15.73 12.35 -52.51
CA PRO A 121 -16.40 12.67 -53.76
C PRO A 121 -17.01 11.42 -54.41
N ALA A 122 -18.20 11.56 -54.99
CA ALA A 122 -18.93 10.45 -55.60
C ALA A 122 -18.24 9.86 -56.85
N MET A 123 -17.68 10.72 -57.72
CA MET A 123 -17.18 10.31 -59.04
C MET A 123 -15.65 10.36 -59.18
N MET A 124 -15.01 11.53 -59.11
CA MET A 124 -13.58 11.71 -59.41
C MET A 124 -12.81 12.34 -58.24
N GLY A 125 -11.49 12.10 -58.16
CA GLY A 125 -10.61 12.74 -57.17
C GLY A 125 -10.54 12.04 -55.80
N LYS A 126 -11.09 10.83 -55.66
CA LYS A 126 -11.17 10.06 -54.40
C LYS A 126 -9.83 9.88 -53.70
N GLU A 127 -8.79 9.43 -54.43
CA GLU A 127 -7.46 9.21 -53.85
C GLU A 127 -6.79 10.50 -53.38
N LYS A 128 -6.93 11.59 -54.15
CA LYS A 128 -6.43 12.90 -53.76
C LYS A 128 -7.12 13.38 -52.49
N ARG A 129 -8.46 13.29 -52.44
CA ARG A 129 -9.25 13.70 -51.27
C ARG A 129 -8.91 12.87 -50.03
N LYS A 130 -8.76 11.55 -50.16
CA LYS A 130 -8.33 10.67 -49.07
C LYS A 130 -6.99 11.12 -48.49
N LYS A 131 -5.98 11.35 -49.34
CA LYS A 131 -4.66 11.83 -48.89
C LYS A 131 -4.75 13.19 -48.18
N GLU A 132 -5.55 14.12 -48.71
CA GLU A 132 -5.78 15.43 -48.08
C GLU A 132 -6.44 15.32 -46.70
N LEU A 133 -7.46 14.47 -46.55
CA LEU A 133 -8.15 14.24 -45.27
C LEU A 133 -7.23 13.61 -44.22
N ILE A 134 -6.41 12.62 -44.62
CA ILE A 134 -5.41 12.01 -43.72
C ILE A 134 -4.34 13.04 -43.32
N ALA A 135 -3.85 13.84 -44.25
CA ALA A 135 -2.82 14.84 -43.97
C ALA A 135 -3.30 15.95 -43.03
N ASN A 136 -4.60 16.28 -43.02
CA ASN A 136 -5.22 17.30 -42.17
C ASN A 136 -6.10 16.70 -41.06
N LEU A 137 -5.80 15.48 -40.61
CA LEU A 137 -6.63 14.77 -39.61
C LEU A 137 -6.71 15.51 -38.27
N ASP A 138 -5.67 16.25 -37.91
CA ASP A 138 -5.62 17.16 -36.76
C ASP A 138 -6.72 18.23 -36.82
N LYS A 139 -6.91 18.85 -37.99
CA LYS A 139 -7.97 19.85 -38.20
C LYS A 139 -9.36 19.20 -38.20
N VAL A 140 -9.47 17.98 -38.72
CA VAL A 140 -10.72 17.20 -38.65
C VAL A 140 -11.09 16.93 -37.18
N PHE A 141 -10.14 16.54 -36.34
CA PHE A 141 -10.38 16.34 -34.91
C PHE A 141 -10.79 17.64 -34.21
N ALA A 142 -10.11 18.76 -34.49
CA ALA A 142 -10.47 20.06 -33.91
C ALA A 142 -11.89 20.51 -34.30
N LYS A 143 -12.30 20.25 -35.55
CA LYS A 143 -13.67 20.50 -36.00
C LYS A 143 -14.67 19.62 -35.24
N MET A 144 -14.40 18.32 -35.13
CA MET A 144 -15.27 17.39 -34.39
C MET A 144 -15.38 17.72 -32.89
N GLN A 145 -14.32 18.22 -32.26
CA GLN A 145 -14.35 18.70 -30.87
C GLN A 145 -15.39 19.79 -30.69
N THR A 146 -15.40 20.75 -31.62
CA THR A 146 -16.33 21.88 -31.61
C THR A 146 -17.76 21.43 -31.94
N ASP A 147 -17.93 20.71 -33.05
CA ASP A 147 -19.26 20.37 -33.58
C ASP A 147 -20.02 19.40 -32.65
N HIS A 148 -19.31 18.52 -31.95
CA HIS A 148 -19.91 17.46 -31.12
C HIS A 148 -19.61 17.61 -29.63
N HIS A 149 -18.96 18.70 -29.20
CA HIS A 149 -18.63 18.97 -27.79
C HIS A 149 -17.82 17.84 -27.13
N ILE A 150 -16.82 17.33 -27.85
CA ILE A 150 -16.00 16.18 -27.43
C ILE A 150 -14.71 16.68 -26.77
N SER A 151 -14.35 16.08 -25.64
CA SER A 151 -13.08 16.40 -24.96
C SER A 151 -11.87 15.97 -25.81
N PRO A 152 -10.79 16.77 -25.86
CA PRO A 152 -9.58 16.40 -26.58
C PRO A 152 -8.96 15.08 -26.10
N GLY A 153 -9.17 14.70 -24.84
CA GLY A 153 -8.66 13.45 -24.27
C GLY A 153 -9.37 12.18 -24.77
N ASP A 154 -10.55 12.32 -25.40
CA ASP A 154 -11.29 11.18 -25.94
C ASP A 154 -10.83 10.78 -27.36
N PHE A 155 -9.96 11.59 -27.98
CA PHE A 155 -9.45 11.33 -29.32
C PHE A 155 -8.26 10.36 -29.33
N PRO A 156 -8.18 9.48 -30.35
CA PRO A 156 -7.03 8.60 -30.52
C PRO A 156 -5.79 9.39 -30.98
N ASP A 157 -4.61 8.76 -30.87
CA ASP A 157 -3.37 9.32 -31.40
C ASP A 157 -3.48 9.59 -32.91
N VAL A 158 -3.20 10.83 -33.31
CA VAL A 158 -3.35 11.30 -34.70
C VAL A 158 -2.48 10.50 -35.65
N ARG A 159 -1.20 10.25 -35.30
CA ARG A 159 -0.25 9.56 -36.19
C ARG A 159 -0.66 8.12 -36.39
N LYS A 160 -1.01 7.43 -35.31
CA LYS A 160 -1.51 6.05 -35.37
C LYS A 160 -2.78 5.96 -36.22
N MET A 161 -3.70 6.91 -36.08
CA MET A 161 -4.93 6.93 -36.89
C MET A 161 -4.63 7.21 -38.37
N GLN A 162 -3.69 8.13 -38.67
CA GLN A 162 -3.26 8.39 -40.04
C GLN A 162 -2.70 7.13 -40.72
N GLU A 163 -1.82 6.39 -40.04
CA GLU A 163 -1.25 5.14 -40.53
C GLU A 163 -2.34 4.09 -40.80
N MET A 164 -3.27 3.90 -39.87
CA MET A 164 -4.37 2.93 -40.03
C MET A 164 -5.31 3.30 -41.18
N LEU A 165 -5.66 4.58 -41.32
CA LEU A 165 -6.58 5.07 -42.36
C LEU A 165 -6.01 4.93 -43.78
N GLN A 166 -4.69 4.93 -43.96
CA GLN A 166 -4.07 4.73 -45.28
C GLN A 166 -4.51 3.40 -45.92
N GLN A 167 -4.71 2.36 -45.11
CA GLN A 167 -5.03 1.00 -45.56
C GLN A 167 -6.52 0.79 -45.85
N HIS A 168 -7.37 1.79 -45.63
CA HIS A 168 -8.82 1.66 -45.75
C HIS A 168 -9.41 2.45 -46.93
N ASP A 169 -10.48 1.94 -47.53
CA ASP A 169 -11.22 2.64 -48.59
C ASP A 169 -12.38 3.44 -47.97
N PHE A 170 -12.26 4.76 -48.00
CA PHE A 170 -13.24 5.65 -47.37
C PHE A 170 -14.60 5.61 -48.07
N THR A 171 -14.68 5.13 -49.31
CA THR A 171 -15.96 4.97 -50.00
C THR A 171 -16.78 3.78 -49.52
N LYS A 172 -16.18 2.90 -48.71
CA LYS A 172 -16.86 1.77 -48.07
C LYS A 172 -17.27 2.05 -46.63
N PHE A 173 -16.93 3.23 -46.11
CA PHE A 173 -17.32 3.62 -44.77
C PHE A 173 -18.82 3.83 -44.66
N ASN A 174 -19.33 3.55 -43.47
CA ASN A 174 -20.73 3.74 -43.13
C ASN A 174 -20.94 5.16 -42.61
N THR A 175 -22.08 5.75 -42.97
CA THR A 175 -22.56 6.97 -42.32
C THR A 175 -23.12 6.64 -40.95
N ILE A 176 -22.98 7.57 -40.01
CA ILE A 176 -23.46 7.39 -38.65
C ILE A 176 -24.99 7.41 -38.63
N LYS A 177 -25.58 6.50 -37.84
CA LYS A 177 -27.02 6.51 -37.58
C LYS A 177 -27.26 7.13 -36.22
N GLN A 178 -27.98 8.25 -36.17
CA GLN A 178 -28.22 9.01 -34.95
C GLN A 178 -28.79 8.14 -33.82
N LYS A 179 -29.69 7.20 -34.13
CA LYS A 179 -30.25 6.23 -33.16
C LYS A 179 -29.21 5.49 -32.31
N TYR A 180 -28.02 5.21 -32.85
CA TYR A 180 -26.96 4.51 -32.11
C TYR A 180 -26.15 5.47 -31.24
N VAL A 181 -26.01 6.72 -31.67
CA VAL A 181 -25.42 7.79 -30.86
C VAL A 181 -26.30 8.06 -29.65
N ASP A 182 -27.59 8.25 -29.88
CA ASP A 182 -28.59 8.51 -28.82
C ASP A 182 -28.63 7.38 -27.79
N LEU A 183 -28.47 6.12 -28.23
CA LEU A 183 -28.39 4.96 -27.34
C LEU A 183 -27.15 5.03 -26.43
N VAL A 184 -25.98 5.35 -26.98
CA VAL A 184 -24.73 5.47 -26.21
C VAL A 184 -24.79 6.66 -25.27
N ASP A 185 -25.36 7.79 -25.71
CA ASP A 185 -25.52 8.98 -24.89
C ASP A 185 -26.53 8.77 -23.76
N GLY A 186 -27.63 8.07 -24.02
CA GLY A 186 -28.60 7.65 -23.00
C GLY A 186 -27.96 6.74 -21.94
N MET A 187 -27.16 5.77 -22.38
CA MET A 187 -26.40 4.90 -21.48
C MET A 187 -25.45 5.72 -20.58
N LEU A 188 -24.65 6.61 -21.18
CA LEU A 188 -23.67 7.44 -20.47
C LEU A 188 -24.33 8.43 -19.49
N ALA A 189 -25.48 8.99 -19.84
CA ALA A 189 -26.16 10.01 -19.04
C ALA A 189 -27.01 9.43 -17.91
N SER A 190 -27.67 8.28 -18.13
CA SER A 190 -28.66 7.73 -17.18
C SER A 190 -28.25 6.38 -16.61
N ASP A 191 -27.88 5.42 -17.45
CA ASP A 191 -27.72 4.03 -17.01
C ASP A 191 -26.44 3.84 -16.17
N ILE A 192 -25.35 4.51 -16.57
CA ILE A 192 -24.11 4.54 -15.77
C ILE A 192 -24.36 5.13 -14.38
N ALA A 193 -25.12 6.24 -14.28
CA ALA A 193 -25.42 6.87 -13.00
C ALA A 193 -26.24 5.94 -12.09
N LYS A 194 -27.24 5.25 -12.65
CA LYS A 194 -28.02 4.24 -11.90
C LYS A 194 -27.13 3.10 -11.40
N MET A 195 -26.23 2.59 -12.24
CA MET A 195 -25.28 1.54 -11.83
C MET A 195 -24.35 2.02 -10.71
N MET A 196 -23.80 3.24 -10.81
CA MET A 196 -22.95 3.83 -9.75
C MET A 196 -23.66 3.89 -8.39
N CYS A 197 -24.96 4.19 -8.34
CA CYS A 197 -25.73 4.19 -7.09
C CYS A 197 -25.95 2.78 -6.51
N GLN A 198 -25.89 1.74 -7.33
CA GLN A 198 -26.12 0.34 -6.90
C GLN A 198 -24.85 -0.31 -6.35
N ILE A 199 -23.68 0.08 -6.84
CA ILE A 199 -22.39 -0.52 -6.46
C ILE A 199 -22.12 -0.49 -4.95
N PRO A 200 -22.30 0.63 -4.21
CA PRO A 200 -22.06 0.65 -2.77
C PRO A 200 -22.91 -0.37 -2.00
N ARG A 201 -24.14 -0.62 -2.47
CA ARG A 201 -25.06 -1.59 -1.87
C ARG A 201 -24.62 -3.02 -2.12
N GLU A 202 -24.16 -3.33 -3.33
CA GLU A 202 -23.56 -4.63 -3.65
C GLU A 202 -22.30 -4.87 -2.84
N GLU A 203 -21.42 -3.86 -2.73
CA GLU A 203 -20.21 -3.92 -1.91
C GLU A 203 -20.51 -4.15 -0.42
N GLU A 204 -21.58 -3.54 0.11
CA GLU A 204 -21.99 -3.74 1.50
C GLU A 204 -22.52 -5.18 1.74
N ILE A 205 -23.25 -5.74 0.77
CA ILE A 205 -23.71 -7.13 0.81
C ILE A 205 -22.52 -8.09 0.74
N GLN A 206 -21.54 -7.83 -0.12
CA GLN A 206 -20.31 -8.63 -0.23
C GLN A 206 -19.45 -8.55 1.04
N ARG A 207 -19.40 -7.39 1.71
CA ARG A 207 -18.73 -7.25 3.03
C ARG A 207 -19.38 -8.15 4.09
N LYS A 208 -20.71 -8.18 4.16
CA LYS A 208 -21.46 -8.99 5.13
C LYS A 208 -21.39 -10.49 4.84
N THR A 209 -21.27 -10.87 3.56
CA THR A 209 -21.26 -12.27 3.12
C THR A 209 -19.86 -12.85 2.95
N HIS A 210 -18.81 -12.03 3.07
CA HIS A 210 -17.42 -12.49 3.15
C HIS A 210 -16.93 -13.28 1.91
N THR A 211 -17.64 -13.17 0.79
CA THR A 211 -17.53 -14.03 -0.39
C THR A 211 -16.45 -13.61 -1.40
N GLU A 212 -15.92 -12.38 -1.33
CA GLU A 212 -14.96 -11.84 -2.31
C GLU A 212 -13.77 -11.07 -1.71
N THR A 213 -13.42 -11.31 -0.46
CA THR A 213 -12.10 -10.88 0.04
C THR A 213 -11.05 -11.89 -0.36
N VAL A 214 -9.87 -11.44 -0.79
CA VAL A 214 -8.70 -12.31 -0.91
C VAL A 214 -8.46 -12.93 0.48
N ARG A 215 -8.56 -14.26 0.57
CA ARG A 215 -8.42 -15.05 1.79
C ARG A 215 -7.27 -16.04 1.60
N GLY A 216 -6.51 -16.30 2.65
CA GLY A 216 -5.38 -17.24 2.62
C GLY A 216 -4.02 -16.60 2.31
N GLY A 217 -2.96 -17.26 2.76
CA GLY A 217 -1.56 -16.85 2.52
C GLY A 217 -1.16 -15.65 3.38
N ALA A 218 -0.36 -14.73 2.82
CA ALA A 218 0.12 -13.53 3.51
C ALA A 218 -0.99 -12.53 3.93
N PHE A 219 -2.25 -12.80 3.57
CA PHE A 219 -3.42 -11.99 3.89
C PHE A 219 -4.18 -12.47 5.14
N ASP A 220 -3.96 -13.72 5.57
CA ASP A 220 -4.50 -14.26 6.81
C ASP A 220 -3.42 -14.10 7.90
N GLY A 221 -3.78 -13.54 9.06
CA GLY A 221 -2.83 -13.37 10.16
C GLY A 221 -1.78 -12.28 9.92
N VAL A 222 -2.14 -11.15 9.30
CA VAL A 222 -1.25 -9.97 9.22
C VAL A 222 -0.74 -9.58 10.62
N ASP A 223 -1.51 -9.87 11.68
CA ASP A 223 -1.11 -9.70 13.08
C ASP A 223 -0.30 -10.88 13.67
N GLU A 224 -0.36 -12.09 13.09
CA GLU A 224 0.33 -13.31 13.59
C GLU A 224 1.64 -13.64 12.83
N SER A 225 1.84 -13.01 11.67
CA SER A 225 3.05 -13.07 10.87
C SER A 225 4.29 -12.67 11.68
N PRO A 226 5.51 -13.15 11.33
CA PRO A 226 6.77 -12.58 11.84
C PRO A 226 6.91 -11.05 11.64
N PHE A 227 6.00 -10.43 10.86
CA PHE A 227 5.88 -8.97 10.65
C PHE A 227 4.59 -8.37 11.22
N GLY A 228 3.93 -9.06 12.16
CA GLY A 228 2.74 -8.55 12.84
C GLY A 228 3.02 -7.31 13.68
N ALA A 229 2.05 -6.40 13.75
CA ALA A 229 2.20 -5.13 14.45
C ALA A 229 2.65 -5.36 15.91
N GLY A 230 3.88 -4.94 16.22
CA GLY A 230 4.48 -5.07 17.56
C GLY A 230 5.49 -6.21 17.73
N ARG A 231 5.71 -7.08 16.72
CA ARG A 231 6.77 -8.10 16.80
C ARG A 231 8.17 -7.49 16.71
N GLY A 232 9.05 -7.93 17.62
CA GLY A 232 10.46 -7.52 17.65
C GLY A 232 10.74 -6.14 18.26
N GLU A 233 9.70 -5.45 18.74
CA GLU A 233 9.79 -4.22 19.53
C GLU A 233 9.05 -4.39 20.87
N GLY A 234 9.27 -3.48 21.81
CA GLY A 234 8.61 -3.55 23.11
C GLY A 234 8.90 -4.88 23.83
N VAL A 235 7.83 -5.58 24.21
CA VAL A 235 7.88 -6.86 24.92
C VAL A 235 8.39 -7.99 24.02
N ASP A 236 8.17 -7.91 22.70
CA ASP A 236 8.60 -8.93 21.74
C ASP A 236 10.04 -8.70 21.24
N ALA A 237 10.73 -7.67 21.74
CA ALA A 237 12.13 -7.43 21.40
C ALA A 237 13.01 -8.61 21.83
N GLY A 238 13.85 -9.09 20.90
CA GLY A 238 14.72 -10.24 21.10
C GLY A 238 14.04 -11.62 21.03
N SER A 239 12.75 -11.69 20.69
CA SER A 239 12.02 -12.96 20.51
C SER A 239 12.60 -13.88 19.43
N GLU A 240 13.27 -13.31 18.42
CA GLU A 240 13.91 -14.06 17.33
C GLU A 240 15.43 -14.25 17.52
N GLY A 241 15.99 -13.73 18.61
CA GLY A 241 17.41 -13.85 18.95
C GLY A 241 17.69 -15.02 19.89
N PRO A 242 18.88 -15.65 19.82
CA PRO A 242 19.27 -16.71 20.76
C PRO A 242 19.60 -16.18 22.17
N GLU A 243 19.77 -14.88 22.32
CA GLU A 243 20.23 -14.22 23.55
C GLU A 243 19.09 -13.46 24.24
N TRP A 244 19.05 -13.52 25.58
CA TRP A 244 18.06 -12.81 26.38
C TRP A 244 18.24 -11.29 26.23
N VAL A 245 17.23 -10.59 25.73
CA VAL A 245 17.31 -9.17 25.31
C VAL A 245 17.79 -8.23 26.43
N VAL A 246 17.43 -8.54 27.68
CA VAL A 246 17.80 -7.78 28.88
C VAL A 246 19.32 -7.80 29.12
N SER A 247 20.02 -8.81 28.60
CA SER A 247 21.48 -8.95 28.72
C SER A 247 22.24 -7.75 28.14
N LYS A 248 21.67 -7.07 27.14
CA LYS A 248 22.30 -5.90 26.48
C LYS A 248 22.53 -4.73 27.44
N ASP A 249 21.61 -4.50 28.36
CA ASP A 249 21.67 -3.41 29.34
C ASP A 249 21.96 -3.91 30.76
N ARG A 250 22.31 -5.19 30.90
CA ARG A 250 22.53 -5.87 32.18
C ARG A 250 23.48 -5.14 33.11
N CYS A 251 24.61 -4.68 32.59
CA CYS A 251 25.62 -3.94 33.37
C CYS A 251 25.03 -2.71 34.08
N LYS A 252 24.12 -1.98 33.41
CA LYS A 252 23.47 -0.79 33.99
C LYS A 252 22.50 -1.18 35.11
N TYR A 253 21.80 -2.29 34.94
CA TYR A 253 20.85 -2.78 35.94
C TYR A 253 21.56 -3.38 37.15
N ASP A 254 22.67 -4.08 36.95
CA ASP A 254 23.50 -4.62 38.03
C ASP A 254 24.11 -3.50 38.89
N GLU A 255 24.60 -2.42 38.29
CA GLU A 255 25.07 -1.25 39.04
C GLU A 255 23.99 -0.70 39.97
N ILE A 256 22.74 -0.61 39.50
CA ILE A 256 21.61 -0.16 40.32
C ILE A 256 21.29 -1.21 41.39
N PHE A 257 21.26 -2.49 41.04
CA PHE A 257 20.97 -3.60 41.96
C PHE A 257 21.91 -3.58 43.17
N GLU A 258 23.22 -3.40 42.93
CA GLU A 258 24.22 -3.33 44.00
C GLU A 258 24.00 -2.12 44.94
N THR A 259 23.56 -0.96 44.41
CA THR A 259 23.24 0.21 45.27
C THR A 259 22.05 -0.01 46.20
N LEU A 260 21.23 -1.04 45.94
CA LEU A 260 20.09 -1.41 46.79
C LEU A 260 20.49 -2.36 47.93
N HIS A 261 21.78 -2.70 48.03
CA HIS A 261 22.35 -3.54 49.09
C HIS A 261 21.67 -4.91 49.20
N PRO A 262 21.81 -5.77 48.18
CA PRO A 262 21.23 -7.11 48.21
C PRO A 262 21.79 -7.94 49.37
N LEU A 263 20.93 -8.75 49.98
CA LEU A 263 21.29 -9.73 51.00
C LEU A 263 21.16 -11.13 50.38
N ASP A 264 22.21 -11.93 50.46
CA ASP A 264 22.28 -13.26 49.82
C ASP A 264 21.92 -13.25 48.32
N GLY A 265 22.29 -12.18 47.62
CA GLY A 265 22.04 -12.02 46.18
C GLY A 265 20.60 -11.65 45.81
N LYS A 266 19.76 -11.28 46.81
CA LYS A 266 18.37 -10.84 46.61
C LYS A 266 18.10 -9.50 47.28
N ILE A 267 17.21 -8.71 46.69
CA ILE A 267 16.66 -7.50 47.31
C ILE A 267 15.24 -7.76 47.80
N THR A 268 14.91 -7.19 48.95
CA THR A 268 13.53 -7.28 49.47
C THR A 268 12.55 -6.53 48.59
N GLY A 269 11.29 -6.97 48.54
CA GLY A 269 10.26 -6.26 47.79
C GLY A 269 10.03 -4.81 48.22
N ALA A 270 10.33 -4.46 49.49
CA ALA A 270 10.30 -3.08 49.95
C ALA A 270 11.41 -2.22 49.29
N ALA A 271 12.64 -2.75 49.22
CA ALA A 271 13.77 -2.06 48.60
C ALA A 271 13.56 -1.89 47.08
N ALA A 272 13.15 -2.95 46.41
CA ALA A 272 12.81 -2.93 44.99
C ALA A 272 11.68 -1.94 44.68
N LYS A 273 10.57 -1.98 45.43
CA LYS A 273 9.44 -1.05 45.26
C LYS A 273 9.87 0.41 45.45
N SER A 274 10.70 0.69 46.45
CA SER A 274 11.25 2.03 46.70
C SER A 274 12.03 2.57 45.50
N HIS A 275 12.75 1.70 44.80
CA HIS A 275 13.43 2.06 43.55
C HIS A 275 12.44 2.22 42.38
N MET A 276 11.57 1.24 42.16
CA MET A 276 10.61 1.23 41.03
C MET A 276 9.69 2.46 41.01
N VAL A 277 9.26 2.96 42.17
CA VAL A 277 8.40 4.16 42.28
C VAL A 277 9.08 5.43 41.74
N LYS A 278 10.42 5.48 41.70
CA LYS A 278 11.16 6.62 41.13
C LYS A 278 10.93 6.80 39.63
N SER A 279 10.47 5.75 38.93
CA SER A 279 10.07 5.82 37.51
C SER A 279 8.83 6.68 37.25
N LYS A 280 8.08 7.08 38.30
CA LYS A 280 6.82 7.85 38.21
C LYS A 280 5.69 7.15 37.44
N LEU A 281 5.78 5.84 37.23
CA LEU A 281 4.69 5.04 36.69
C LEU A 281 3.55 4.86 37.72
N PRO A 282 2.29 4.69 37.28
CA PRO A 282 1.18 4.41 38.18
C PRO A 282 1.42 3.14 39.02
N ASN A 283 1.01 3.15 40.30
CA ASN A 283 1.17 1.98 41.19
C ASN A 283 0.52 0.70 40.65
N THR A 284 -0.57 0.82 39.89
CA THR A 284 -1.21 -0.31 39.21
C THR A 284 -0.30 -0.94 38.15
N THR A 285 0.47 -0.12 37.44
CA THR A 285 1.44 -0.56 36.43
C THR A 285 2.67 -1.17 37.09
N LEU A 286 3.21 -0.55 38.14
CA LEU A 286 4.32 -1.10 38.90
C LEU A 286 3.97 -2.44 39.56
N GLY A 287 2.74 -2.61 40.05
CA GLY A 287 2.25 -3.89 40.55
C GLY A 287 2.19 -4.98 39.48
N LYS A 288 1.81 -4.62 38.24
CA LYS A 288 1.84 -5.54 37.10
C LYS A 288 3.28 -5.94 36.76
N ILE A 289 4.22 -4.99 36.72
CA ILE A 289 5.64 -5.25 36.47
C ILE A 289 6.23 -6.16 37.54
N TRP A 290 5.94 -5.91 38.82
CA TRP A 290 6.36 -6.77 39.93
C TRP A 290 5.92 -8.21 39.70
N LYS A 291 4.62 -8.42 39.44
CA LYS A 291 4.06 -9.76 39.21
C LYS A 291 4.68 -10.48 38.01
N LEU A 292 5.13 -9.74 37.00
CA LEU A 292 5.81 -10.30 35.82
C LEU A 292 7.30 -10.57 36.07
N SER A 293 7.92 -9.92 37.05
CA SER A 293 9.37 -9.99 37.30
C SER A 293 9.74 -10.95 38.43
N ASP A 294 8.88 -11.10 39.44
CA ASP A 294 9.01 -12.06 40.55
C ASP A 294 8.56 -13.45 40.08
N ILE A 295 9.48 -14.19 39.42
CA ILE A 295 9.16 -15.42 38.68
C ILE A 295 9.02 -16.60 39.64
N ASP A 296 9.91 -16.71 40.61
CA ASP A 296 9.84 -17.77 41.63
C ASP A 296 8.84 -17.45 42.76
N LYS A 297 8.25 -16.25 42.76
CA LYS A 297 7.17 -15.80 43.67
C LYS A 297 7.58 -15.83 45.13
N ASP A 298 8.85 -15.59 45.42
CA ASP A 298 9.38 -15.58 46.78
C ASP A 298 9.23 -14.21 47.49
N GLY A 299 8.72 -13.20 46.77
CA GLY A 299 8.50 -11.84 47.29
C GLY A 299 9.77 -11.00 47.38
N GLN A 300 10.86 -11.48 46.79
CA GLN A 300 12.16 -10.81 46.64
C GLN A 300 12.51 -10.77 45.15
N LEU A 301 13.57 -10.05 44.78
CA LEU A 301 14.09 -10.09 43.41
C LEU A 301 15.58 -10.39 43.48
N ASP A 302 16.03 -11.40 42.74
CA ASP A 302 17.46 -11.53 42.44
C ASP A 302 17.88 -10.57 41.30
N GLY A 303 19.17 -10.58 40.94
CA GLY A 303 19.69 -9.70 39.90
C GLY A 303 19.01 -9.90 38.53
N ASP A 304 18.64 -11.14 38.18
CA ASP A 304 17.94 -11.49 36.93
C ASP A 304 16.52 -10.94 36.91
N GLU A 305 15.79 -11.13 38.00
CA GLU A 305 14.43 -10.61 38.16
C GLU A 305 14.40 -9.08 38.26
N PHE A 306 15.39 -8.48 38.92
CA PHE A 306 15.51 -7.03 38.99
C PHE A 306 15.84 -6.41 37.62
N ALA A 307 16.76 -7.00 36.87
CA ALA A 307 17.07 -6.54 35.51
C ALA A 307 15.85 -6.65 34.60
N LEU A 308 15.07 -7.73 34.71
CA LEU A 308 13.80 -7.86 34.01
C LEU A 308 12.82 -6.75 34.41
N ALA A 309 12.67 -6.47 35.70
CA ALA A 309 11.80 -5.38 36.18
C ALA A 309 12.21 -4.01 35.63
N MET A 310 13.50 -3.72 35.60
CA MET A 310 14.03 -2.46 35.07
C MET A 310 13.84 -2.33 33.55
N TYR A 311 14.03 -3.44 32.82
CA TYR A 311 13.75 -3.50 31.40
C TYR A 311 12.27 -3.24 31.09
N LEU A 312 11.36 -3.90 31.81
CA LEU A 312 9.91 -3.71 31.68
C LEU A 312 9.47 -2.27 32.02
N ILE A 313 10.11 -1.62 33.00
CA ILE A 313 9.90 -0.20 33.29
C ILE A 313 10.32 0.67 32.11
N SER A 314 11.49 0.39 31.50
CA SER A 314 11.97 1.12 30.32
C SER A 314 10.96 1.01 29.17
N LEU A 315 10.50 -0.20 28.85
CA LEU A 315 9.50 -0.43 27.80
C LEU A 315 8.24 0.38 28.03
N LYS A 316 7.78 0.47 29.28
CA LYS A 316 6.58 1.21 29.61
C LYS A 316 6.78 2.73 29.52
N LEU A 317 7.96 3.23 29.85
CA LEU A 317 8.33 4.65 29.70
C LEU A 317 8.44 5.04 28.21
N ASP A 318 8.86 4.12 27.36
CA ASP A 318 8.94 4.28 25.90
C ASP A 318 7.56 4.19 25.20
N GLY A 319 6.49 3.95 25.96
CA GLY A 319 5.11 3.99 25.48
C GLY A 319 4.54 2.62 25.07
N HIS A 320 5.27 1.52 25.28
CA HIS A 320 4.79 0.18 24.95
C HIS A 320 3.73 -0.33 25.95
N GLU A 321 2.87 -1.23 25.48
CA GLU A 321 1.91 -1.93 26.33
C GLU A 321 2.58 -3.09 27.09
N MET A 322 2.15 -3.31 28.33
CA MET A 322 2.66 -4.40 29.16
C MET A 322 1.90 -5.69 28.88
N PRO A 323 2.57 -6.83 28.70
CA PRO A 323 1.90 -8.07 28.36
C PRO A 323 1.09 -8.55 29.58
N ASN A 324 0.09 -9.40 29.36
CA ASN A 324 -0.68 -9.98 30.47
C ASN A 324 0.07 -11.11 31.15
N GLU A 325 0.91 -11.81 30.41
CA GLU A 325 1.78 -12.89 30.86
C GLU A 325 3.19 -12.65 30.31
N LEU A 326 4.22 -13.09 31.02
CA LEU A 326 5.60 -12.88 30.59
C LEU A 326 5.92 -13.81 29.40
N PRO A 327 6.31 -13.28 28.23
CA PRO A 327 6.67 -14.14 27.11
C PRO A 327 7.91 -15.00 27.38
N PRO A 328 8.00 -16.22 26.79
CA PRO A 328 9.08 -17.16 27.09
C PRO A 328 10.50 -16.63 26.84
N HIS A 329 10.67 -15.74 25.85
CA HIS A 329 11.97 -15.15 25.52
C HIS A 329 12.42 -14.06 26.49
N LEU A 330 11.51 -13.51 27.32
CA LEU A 330 11.84 -12.55 28.38
C LEU A 330 12.13 -13.24 29.72
N ILE A 331 11.86 -14.54 29.86
CA ILE A 331 12.21 -15.30 31.06
C ILE A 331 13.74 -15.34 31.18
N PRO A 332 14.32 -14.90 32.31
CA PRO A 332 15.75 -14.99 32.55
C PRO A 332 16.25 -16.43 32.36
N PRO A 333 17.42 -16.64 31.74
CA PRO A 333 17.95 -17.99 31.50
C PRO A 333 18.03 -18.86 32.76
N SER A 334 18.32 -18.26 33.92
CA SER A 334 18.38 -18.91 35.23
C SER A 334 17.01 -19.37 35.76
N LYS A 335 15.91 -18.77 35.29
CA LYS A 335 14.55 -18.98 35.80
C LYS A 335 13.65 -19.81 34.88
N LYS A 336 14.17 -20.30 33.75
CA LYS A 336 13.40 -21.10 32.77
C LYS A 336 12.77 -22.38 33.34
N GLY A 337 13.27 -22.90 34.47
CA GLY A 337 12.71 -24.09 35.13
C GLY A 337 11.62 -23.81 36.17
N PHE A 338 11.30 -22.53 36.45
CA PHE A 338 10.31 -22.12 37.46
C PHE A 338 8.95 -21.72 36.87
N VAL A 339 8.84 -21.69 35.54
CA VAL A 339 7.66 -21.21 34.79
C VAL A 339 6.77 -22.34 34.33
#